data_AF-A0A531NC91-F1
#
_entry.id   AF-A0A531NC91-F1
#
_cell.length_a   1.000
_cell.length_b   1.000
_cell.length_c   1.000
_cell.angle_alpha   90.00
_cell.angle_beta   90.00
_cell.angle_gamma   90.00
#
_symmetry.space_group_name_H-M   'P 1'
#
loop_
_entity.id
_entity.type
_entity.pdbx_description
1 polymer ?
#
loop_
_entity_poly.entity_id
_entity_poly.type
_entity_poly.pdbx_seq_one_letter_code
_entity_poly.pdbx_strand_id
1 'polypeptide(L)' 'MFAVIKTGGKQYRVAANDLLKIEKVEANVGDIVEIGHVLAHGEGE' A
#
# COMPACT_ATOMS: atom_id res chain seq x y z
N MET A 1 9.77 4.32 9.10
CA MET A 1 9.51 2.99 8.53
C MET A 1 8.61 3.12 7.30
N PHE A 2 8.94 2.46 6.19
CA PHE A 2 8.18 2.47 4.95
C PHE A 2 8.10 1.06 4.36
N ALA A 3 7.11 0.82 3.51
CA ALA A 3 7.00 -0.39 2.70
C ALA A 3 6.78 -0.01 1.22
N VAL A 4 7.17 -0.90 0.31
CA VAL A 4 6.85 -0.80 -1.11
C VAL A 4 5.86 -1.92 -1.41
N ILE A 5 4.64 -1.55 -1.80
CA ILE A 5 3.57 -2.48 -2.15
C ILE A 5 3.30 -2.44 -3.65
N LYS A 6 2.78 -3.54 -4.21
CA LYS A 6 2.34 -3.61 -5.60
C LYS A 6 0.83 -3.82 -5.66
N THR A 7 0.12 -2.90 -6.29
CA THR A 7 -1.33 -3.02 -6.54
C THR A 7 -1.68 -2.34 -7.86
N GLY A 8 -2.74 -2.79 -8.55
CA GLY A 8 -3.16 -2.20 -9.83
C GLY A 8 -2.07 -2.17 -10.92
N GLY A 9 -1.11 -3.09 -10.89
CA GLY A 9 0.02 -3.15 -11.83
C GLY A 9 1.15 -2.14 -11.56
N LYS A 10 1.02 -1.25 -10.57
CA LYS A 10 2.02 -0.23 -10.20
C LYS A 10 2.62 -0.54 -8.82
N GLN A 11 3.78 0.06 -8.55
CA GLN A 11 4.43 0.00 -7.25
C GLN A 11 4.22 1.30 -6.50
N TYR A 12 4.00 1.19 -5.19
CA TYR A 12 3.69 2.31 -4.32
C TYR A 12 4.52 2.22 -3.05
N ARG A 13 5.15 3.33 -2.67
CA ARG A 13 5.77 3.46 -1.35
C ARG A 13 4.73 3.97 -0.36
N VAL A 14 4.62 3.30 0.79
CA VAL A 14 3.65 3.59 1.85
C VAL A 14 4.34 3.70 3.20
N ALA A 15 3.80 4.53 4.07
CA ALA A 15 4.16 4.61 5.48
C ALA A 15 2.90 4.58 6.35
N ALA A 16 3.06 4.44 7.67
CA ALA A 16 1.93 4.49 8.59
C ALA A 16 1.21 5.85 8.51
N ASN A 17 -0.13 5.83 8.44
CA ASN A 17 -1.01 7.01 8.32
C ASN A 17 -0.90 7.79 6.99
N ASP A 18 -0.31 7.20 5.96
CA ASP A 18 -0.18 7.87 4.66
C ASP A 18 -1.47 7.75 3.82
N LEU A 19 -1.77 8.77 3.02
CA LEU A 19 -3.00 8.85 2.22
C LEU A 19 -2.64 8.69 0.74
N LEU A 20 -2.93 7.51 0.18
CA LEU A 20 -2.50 7.13 -1.16
C LEU A 20 -3.64 7.14 -2.18
N LYS A 21 -3.34 7.60 -3.39
CA LYS A 21 -4.22 7.41 -4.56
C LYS A 21 -3.72 6.21 -5.37
N ILE A 22 -4.53 5.15 -5.37
CA ILE A 22 -4.26 3.91 -6.10
C ILE A 22 -5.36 3.65 -7.15
N GLU A 23 -5.15 2.63 -7.97
CA GLU A 23 -6.19 2.12 -8.88
C GLU A 23 -7.37 1.51 -8.11
N LYS A 24 -8.45 1.20 -8.82
CA LYS A 24 -9.65 0.61 -8.22
C LYS A 24 -9.32 -0.70 -7.50
N VAL A 25 -9.77 -0.81 -6.26
CA VAL A 25 -9.70 -2.01 -5.42
C VAL A 25 -11.13 -2.52 -5.20
N GLU A 26 -11.31 -3.85 -5.18
CA GLU A 26 -12.59 -4.49 -4.88
C GLU A 26 -12.85 -4.48 -3.36
N ALA A 27 -13.25 -3.32 -2.84
CA ALA A 27 -13.59 -3.11 -1.44
C ALA A 27 -14.63 -1.99 -1.29
N ASN A 28 -15.37 -1.98 -0.19
CA ASN A 28 -16.33 -0.91 0.12
C ASN A 28 -15.68 0.18 0.98
N VAL A 29 -16.33 1.34 1.04
CA VAL A 29 -15.89 2.43 1.91
C VAL A 29 -15.95 1.98 3.37
N GLY A 30 -14.82 2.07 4.07
CA GLY A 30 -14.69 1.66 5.47
C GLY A 30 -14.17 0.24 5.66
N ASP A 31 -14.04 -0.56 4.59
CA ASP A 31 -13.43 -1.88 4.67
C ASP A 31 -11.92 -1.78 4.91
N ILE A 32 -11.40 -2.69 5.73
CA ILE A 32 -9.96 -2.89 5.88
C ILE A 32 -9.52 -3.85 4.77
N VAL A 33 -8.61 -3.40 3.92
CA VAL A 33 -8.07 -4.20 2.81
C VAL A 33 -6.63 -4.57 3.11
N GLU A 34 -6.32 -5.86 3.03
CA GLU A 34 -4.94 -6.35 3.10
C GLU A 34 -4.33 -6.38 1.68
N ILE A 35 -3.25 -5.64 1.48
CA ILE A 35 -2.47 -5.70 0.23
C ILE A 35 -1.27 -6.63 0.46
N GLY A 36 -1.44 -7.91 0.15
CA GLY A 36 -0.45 -8.96 0.42
C GLY A 36 0.83 -8.90 -0.41
N HIS A 37 0.89 -8.07 -1.46
CA HIS A 37 2.08 -7.94 -2.32
C HIS A 37 3.02 -6.83 -1.82
N VAL A 38 3.80 -7.14 -0.78
CA VAL A 38 4.91 -6.30 -0.31
C VAL A 38 6.19 -6.70 -1.04
N LEU A 39 6.82 -5.75 -1.72
CA LEU A 39 8.07 -5.95 -2.46
C LEU A 39 9.32 -5.64 -1.61
N ALA A 40 9.22 -4.65 -0.72
CA ALA A 40 10.29 -4.27 0.18
C ALA A 40 9.74 -3.57 1.42
N HIS A 41 10.46 -3.61 2.53
CA HIS A 41 10.22 -2.76 3.69
C HIS A 41 11.55 -2.18 4.18
N GLY A 42 11.49 -1.00 4.78
CA GLY A 42 12.67 -0.30 5.27
C GLY A 42 12.36 0.48 6.54
N GLU A 43 13.21 0.30 7.53
CA GLU A 43 13.31 1.17 8.69
C GLU A 43 14.33 2.22 8.27
N GLY A 44 13.87 3.39 7.80
CA GLY A 44 14.79 4.44 7.35
C GLY A 44 15.82 4.75 8.43
N GLU A 45 17.09 4.83 8.04
CA GLU A 45 18.16 5.38 8.87
C GLU A 45 17.88 6.86 9.21
#